data_AF-A0A2A2M1W7-F1
#
_entry.id   AF-A0A2A2M1W7-F1
#
_cell.length_a   1.000
_cell.length_b   1.000
_cell.length_c   1.000
_cell.angle_alpha   90.00
_cell.angle_beta   90.00
_cell.angle_gamma   90.00
#
_symmetry.space_group_name_H-M   'P 1'
#
loop_
_entity.id
_entity.type
_entity.pdbx_description
1 polymer ?
#
loop_
_entity_poly.entity_id
_entity_poly.type
_entity_poly.pdbx_seq_one_letter_code
_entity_poly.pdbx_strand_id
1 'polypeptide(L)'
;MEPPSSSDSPIGRRTFPKKVTGGPPAQSPLSQAFNSKKAKGKHRPKEISSKRPVGNKNPFFKNGDKKNKRWDPRFDPRAGEFRPHVFQEDYEFLDEIRQEEEKGLQKALKSSERRGNEDRAEEIKMTLKKMKDRRKTTEEQKRQRETRRQLEEENVERMLKGEKPIFKTKAQLRQLDAEVKFTQLKKDGKLQKYMERKLKNKARVEKFKAKKEAENMEQKGKPQRLVDDFNAKYGYVN
;
A
#
# COMPACT_ATOMS: atom_id res chain seq x y z
N MET A 1 12.92 -8.20 -41.32
CA MET A 1 12.71 -9.04 -40.13
C MET A 1 12.10 -8.15 -39.06
N GLU A 2 10.79 -8.28 -38.84
CA GLU A 2 10.03 -7.51 -37.86
C GLU A 2 10.10 -8.20 -36.47
N PRO A 3 10.16 -7.45 -35.35
CA PRO A 3 10.17 -8.04 -34.01
C PRO A 3 8.76 -8.49 -33.58
N PRO A 4 8.63 -9.52 -32.72
CA PRO A 4 7.35 -10.12 -32.37
C PRO A 4 6.47 -9.20 -31.50
N SER A 5 5.18 -9.14 -31.87
CA SER A 5 4.09 -8.48 -31.16
C SER A 5 3.91 -9.03 -29.74
N SER A 6 4.20 -8.21 -28.72
CA SER A 6 3.90 -8.53 -27.32
C SER A 6 2.39 -8.37 -27.07
N SER A 7 1.74 -9.47 -26.74
CA SER A 7 0.37 -9.54 -26.24
C SER A 7 0.23 -8.82 -24.89
N ASP A 8 -0.35 -7.62 -24.91
CA ASP A 8 -0.77 -6.90 -23.70
C ASP A 8 -1.99 -7.59 -23.08
N SER A 9 -1.79 -8.27 -21.94
CA SER A 9 -2.88 -8.61 -21.02
C SER A 9 -3.10 -7.43 -20.05
N PRO A 10 -4.28 -6.81 -20.00
CA PRO A 10 -4.50 -5.68 -19.12
C PRO A 10 -4.54 -6.14 -17.65
N ILE A 11 -3.57 -5.66 -16.90
CA ILE A 11 -3.44 -5.82 -15.44
C ILE A 11 -4.75 -5.34 -14.78
N GLY A 12 -5.38 -6.26 -14.04
CA GLY A 12 -6.67 -6.09 -13.39
C GLY A 12 -6.71 -4.90 -12.44
N ARG A 13 -7.41 -3.84 -12.85
CA ARG A 13 -7.91 -2.82 -11.92
C ARG A 13 -8.96 -3.48 -11.04
N ARG A 14 -8.76 -3.49 -9.72
CA ARG A 14 -9.80 -3.86 -8.75
C ARG A 14 -10.92 -2.84 -8.87
N THR A 15 -11.98 -3.18 -9.58
CA THR A 15 -13.22 -2.42 -9.58
C THR A 15 -13.94 -2.71 -8.27
N PHE A 16 -14.12 -1.69 -7.43
CA PHE A 16 -15.07 -1.78 -6.33
C PHE A 16 -16.48 -1.86 -6.94
N PRO A 17 -17.38 -2.76 -6.49
CA PRO A 17 -18.77 -2.68 -6.90
C PRO A 17 -19.36 -1.40 -6.32
N LYS A 18 -19.52 -0.36 -7.15
CA LYS A 18 -20.41 0.75 -6.83
C LYS A 18 -21.79 0.14 -6.59
N LYS A 19 -22.31 0.26 -5.38
CA LYS A 19 -23.75 0.12 -5.12
C LYS A 19 -24.48 1.03 -6.12
N VAL A 20 -25.20 0.43 -7.06
CA VAL A 20 -26.09 1.13 -7.98
C VAL A 20 -27.36 1.42 -7.18
N THR A 21 -27.34 2.52 -6.43
CA THR A 21 -28.55 3.15 -5.92
C THR A 21 -28.78 4.40 -6.78
N GLY A 22 -29.86 4.39 -7.55
CA GLY A 22 -30.29 5.52 -8.36
C GLY A 22 -30.04 5.30 -9.85
N GLY A 23 -31.04 4.75 -10.53
CA GLY A 23 -31.19 4.96 -11.97
C GLY A 23 -31.30 6.47 -12.26
N PRO A 24 -31.06 6.90 -13.51
CA PRO A 24 -31.28 8.29 -13.90
C PRO A 24 -32.73 8.67 -13.54
N PRO A 25 -32.99 9.88 -13.00
CA PRO A 25 -34.36 10.31 -12.78
C PRO A 25 -35.09 10.23 -14.13
N ALA A 26 -36.23 9.54 -14.13
CA ALA A 26 -37.13 9.51 -15.27
C ALA A 26 -37.34 10.96 -15.73
N GLN A 27 -37.02 11.22 -17.01
CA GLN A 27 -37.39 12.48 -17.63
C GLN A 27 -38.90 12.59 -17.52
N SER A 28 -39.37 13.58 -16.77
CA SER A 28 -40.78 13.94 -16.72
C SER A 28 -41.28 14.21 -18.15
N PRO A 29 -42.43 13.65 -18.58
CA PRO A 29 -43.04 14.05 -19.83
C PRO A 29 -43.76 15.38 -19.59
N LEU A 30 -43.00 16.48 -19.56
CA LEU A 30 -43.55 17.83 -19.63
C LEU A 30 -42.94 18.58 -20.82
N SER A 31 -43.35 18.14 -22.01
CA SER A 31 -43.38 19.02 -23.18
C SER A 31 -44.56 18.68 -24.08
N GLN A 32 -45.76 18.71 -23.52
CA GLN A 32 -46.90 19.32 -24.21
C GLN A 32 -46.93 20.78 -23.78
N ALA A 33 -47.14 21.81 -24.58
CA ALA A 33 -47.11 22.05 -26.01
C ALA A 33 -47.32 23.57 -26.09
N PHE A 34 -46.47 24.34 -26.77
CA PHE A 34 -46.93 25.57 -27.40
C PHE A 34 -46.40 25.67 -28.81
N ASN A 35 -47.39 25.85 -29.65
CA ASN A 35 -47.43 25.47 -31.02
C ASN A 35 -46.86 26.57 -31.90
N SER A 36 -46.35 26.13 -33.05
CA SER A 36 -46.33 26.89 -34.29
C SER A 36 -45.44 28.14 -34.35
N LYS A 37 -44.45 28.10 -35.23
CA LYS A 37 -44.39 29.06 -36.35
C LYS A 37 -43.80 28.30 -37.55
N LYS A 38 -44.71 27.91 -38.44
CA LYS A 38 -44.48 27.48 -39.83
C LYS A 38 -43.24 28.16 -40.41
N ALA A 39 -42.45 27.43 -41.20
CA ALA A 39 -41.41 28.03 -42.03
C ALA A 39 -42.04 29.08 -42.97
N LYS A 40 -42.02 30.36 -42.57
CA LYS A 40 -42.52 31.46 -43.38
C LYS A 40 -41.31 32.11 -44.08
N GLY A 41 -41.10 31.74 -45.35
CA GLY A 41 -40.22 32.39 -46.32
C GLY A 41 -38.71 32.30 -46.04
N LYS A 42 -37.88 32.23 -47.09
CA LYS A 42 -36.41 32.25 -46.97
C LYS A 42 -35.86 33.64 -46.56
N HIS A 43 -36.62 34.71 -46.83
CA HIS A 43 -36.15 36.10 -46.70
C HIS A 43 -36.68 36.85 -45.48
N ARG A 44 -37.19 36.14 -44.45
CA ARG A 44 -37.69 36.80 -43.23
C ARG A 44 -36.78 36.51 -42.02
N PRO A 45 -36.43 37.52 -41.19
CA PRO A 45 -35.65 37.31 -39.98
C PRO A 45 -36.38 36.35 -39.02
N LYS A 46 -35.59 35.51 -38.36
CA LYS A 46 -36.07 34.54 -37.37
C LYS A 46 -35.82 35.08 -35.96
N GLU A 47 -36.84 35.02 -35.12
CA GLU A 47 -36.73 35.30 -33.68
C GLU A 47 -35.90 34.18 -33.03
N ILE A 48 -34.77 34.53 -32.41
CA ILE A 48 -33.93 33.63 -31.60
C ILE A 48 -34.04 34.02 -30.12
N SER A 49 -34.05 33.04 -29.21
CA SER A 49 -34.05 33.33 -27.77
C SER A 49 -32.74 33.96 -27.33
N SER A 50 -32.82 35.07 -26.57
CA SER A 50 -31.69 35.74 -25.94
C SER A 50 -30.96 34.88 -24.91
N LYS A 51 -31.58 33.78 -24.45
CA LYS A 51 -30.97 32.80 -23.54
C LYS A 51 -30.08 31.79 -24.25
N ARG A 52 -29.90 31.86 -25.57
CA ARG A 52 -28.91 31.01 -26.26
C ARG A 52 -27.50 31.48 -25.92
N PRO A 53 -26.67 30.66 -25.25
CA PRO A 53 -25.28 31.02 -24.98
C PRO A 53 -24.52 31.15 -26.31
N VAL A 54 -23.65 32.16 -26.41
CA VAL A 54 -22.78 32.36 -27.57
C VAL A 54 -21.69 31.28 -27.55
N GLY A 55 -21.48 30.58 -28.67
CA GLY A 55 -20.39 29.60 -28.76
C GLY A 55 -19.04 30.31 -28.72
N ASN A 56 -18.09 29.81 -27.92
CA ASN A 56 -16.73 30.34 -27.85
C ASN A 56 -16.00 30.15 -29.19
N LYS A 57 -16.09 31.16 -30.07
CA LYS A 57 -15.43 31.20 -31.39
C LYS A 57 -14.13 32.01 -31.39
N ASN A 58 -13.36 32.02 -30.30
CA ASN A 58 -12.04 32.62 -30.34
C ASN A 58 -11.01 31.60 -30.86
N PRO A 59 -10.51 31.71 -32.11
CA PRO A 59 -9.46 30.82 -32.62
C PRO A 59 -8.13 31.00 -31.88
N PHE A 60 -7.89 32.17 -31.28
CA PHE A 60 -6.67 32.47 -30.53
C PHE A 60 -6.48 31.62 -29.26
N PHE A 61 -7.57 31.14 -28.63
CA PHE A 61 -7.47 30.24 -27.47
C PHE A 61 -7.43 28.75 -27.85
N LYS A 62 -7.68 28.39 -29.12
CA LYS A 62 -7.56 26.99 -29.58
C LYS A 62 -6.09 26.59 -29.77
N ASN A 63 -5.24 27.56 -30.04
CA ASN A 63 -3.80 27.42 -30.10
C ASN A 63 -3.14 27.98 -28.84
N GLY A 64 -3.81 27.89 -27.67
CA GLY A 64 -3.17 28.11 -26.40
C GLY A 64 -1.96 27.20 -26.35
N ASP A 65 -0.78 27.81 -26.49
CA ASP A 65 0.50 27.18 -26.73
C ASP A 65 0.55 25.80 -26.07
N LYS A 66 0.79 24.76 -26.86
CA LYS A 66 1.37 23.53 -26.32
C LYS A 66 2.80 23.89 -25.89
N LYS A 67 2.95 24.80 -24.91
CA LYS A 67 4.20 25.07 -24.23
C LYS A 67 4.66 23.69 -23.84
N ASN A 68 5.83 23.28 -24.34
CA ASN A 68 6.48 22.06 -23.92
C ASN A 68 6.44 22.08 -22.39
N LYS A 69 5.47 21.38 -21.79
CA LYS A 69 5.29 21.38 -20.34
C LYS A 69 6.64 20.89 -19.84
N ARG A 70 7.36 21.75 -19.13
CA ARG A 70 8.69 21.43 -18.62
C ARG A 70 8.52 20.15 -17.82
N TRP A 71 9.09 19.09 -18.36
CA TRP A 71 8.92 17.76 -17.83
C TRP A 71 9.82 17.66 -16.58
N ASP A 72 9.22 17.37 -15.43
CA ASP A 72 9.95 16.97 -14.23
C ASP A 72 10.22 15.45 -14.26
N PRO A 73 11.48 15.00 -14.43
CA PRO A 73 11.82 13.58 -14.49
C PRO A 73 11.42 12.81 -13.24
N ARG A 74 11.18 13.47 -12.10
CA ARG A 74 10.74 12.80 -10.87
C ARG A 74 9.29 12.35 -10.92
N PHE A 75 8.46 13.02 -11.72
CA PHE A 75 6.99 12.85 -11.70
C PHE A 75 6.38 12.41 -13.02
N ASP A 76 7.18 12.28 -14.08
CA ASP A 76 6.67 11.85 -15.37
C ASP A 76 6.85 10.34 -15.57
N PRO A 77 5.81 9.63 -16.02
CA PRO A 77 5.87 8.20 -16.29
C PRO A 77 6.96 7.77 -17.28
N ARG A 78 7.40 8.65 -18.18
CA ARG A 78 8.41 8.34 -19.20
C ARG A 78 9.82 8.22 -18.62
N ALA A 79 10.08 8.74 -17.41
CA ALA A 79 11.39 8.65 -16.76
C ALA A 79 11.66 7.26 -16.17
N GLY A 80 10.67 6.36 -16.21
CA GLY A 80 10.73 5.01 -15.68
C GLY A 80 10.05 4.86 -14.32
N GLU A 81 9.96 3.62 -13.86
CA GLU A 81 9.35 3.30 -12.57
C GLU A 81 10.37 3.33 -11.43
N PHE A 82 9.92 3.74 -10.25
CA PHE A 82 10.75 3.69 -9.04
C PHE A 82 11.13 2.25 -8.72
N ARG A 83 12.44 1.96 -8.74
CA ARG A 83 13.02 0.68 -8.33
C ARG A 83 13.60 0.83 -6.92
N PRO A 84 12.95 0.30 -5.87
CA PRO A 84 13.38 0.51 -4.49
C PRO A 84 14.80 0.00 -4.22
N HIS A 85 15.23 -1.04 -4.92
CA HIS A 85 16.55 -1.63 -4.70
C HIS A 85 17.69 -0.79 -5.25
N VAL A 86 17.54 -0.28 -6.48
CA VAL A 86 18.53 0.60 -7.11
C VAL A 86 18.68 1.85 -6.25
N PHE A 87 17.56 2.42 -5.81
CA PHE A 87 17.58 3.55 -4.89
C PHE A 87 18.29 3.24 -3.56
N GLN A 88 18.12 2.05 -3.00
CA GLN A 88 18.82 1.66 -1.77
C GLN A 88 20.32 1.51 -1.98
N GLU A 89 20.74 0.99 -3.13
CA GLU A 89 22.15 0.81 -3.49
C GLU A 89 22.81 2.17 -3.82
N ASP A 90 22.20 2.99 -4.68
CA ASP A 90 22.71 4.31 -5.08
C ASP A 90 22.81 5.29 -3.90
N TYR A 91 21.93 5.16 -2.91
CA TYR A 91 21.87 6.04 -1.74
C TYR A 91 22.22 5.32 -0.43
N GLU A 92 23.05 4.29 -0.48
CA GLU A 92 23.45 3.52 0.71
C GLU A 92 24.16 4.40 1.76
N PHE A 93 24.89 5.43 1.32
CA PHE A 93 25.55 6.41 2.21
C PHE A 93 24.58 7.15 3.15
N LEU A 94 23.30 7.26 2.79
CA LEU A 94 22.29 7.86 3.66
C LEU A 94 22.05 7.04 4.93
N ASP A 95 22.37 5.74 4.93
CA ASP A 95 22.25 4.90 6.11
C ASP A 95 23.33 5.25 7.15
N GLU A 96 24.54 5.67 6.72
CA GLU A 96 25.60 6.14 7.61
C GLU A 96 25.19 7.46 8.29
N ILE A 97 24.71 8.43 7.50
CA ILE A 97 24.22 9.71 8.01
C ILE A 97 23.08 9.49 9.02
N ARG A 98 22.11 8.62 8.68
CA ARG A 98 21.00 8.29 9.59
C ARG A 98 21.47 7.64 10.89
N GLN A 99 22.54 6.84 10.87
CA GLN A 99 23.12 6.28 12.10
C GLN A 99 23.77 7.35 12.97
N GLU A 100 24.42 8.35 12.37
CA GLU A 100 24.97 9.50 13.09
C GLU A 100 23.87 10.36 13.70
N GLU A 101 22.80 10.64 12.95
CA GLU A 101 21.61 11.32 13.44
C GLU A 101 20.97 10.58 14.63
N GLU A 102 20.83 9.25 14.55
CA GLU A 102 20.33 8.43 15.66
C GLU A 102 21.21 8.57 16.92
N LYS A 103 22.54 8.59 16.76
CA LYS A 103 23.48 8.81 17.87
C LYS A 103 23.33 10.23 18.44
N GLY A 104 23.15 11.23 17.58
CA GLY A 104 22.88 12.62 17.98
C GLY A 104 21.60 12.74 18.80
N LEU A 105 20.50 12.14 18.33
CA LEU A 105 19.22 12.12 19.04
C LEU A 105 19.31 11.39 20.38
N GLN A 106 20.09 10.31 20.48
CA GLN A 106 20.33 9.64 21.78
C GLN A 106 21.05 10.54 22.78
N LYS A 107 22.03 11.34 22.33
CA LYS A 107 22.72 12.32 23.18
C LYS A 107 21.77 13.45 23.59
N ALA A 108 20.95 13.92 22.66
CA ALA A 108 19.95 14.95 22.91
C ALA A 108 18.89 14.47 23.92
N LEU A 109 18.42 13.22 23.80
CA LEU A 109 17.47 12.61 24.74
C LEU A 109 18.02 12.64 26.17
N LYS A 110 19.23 12.10 26.37
CA LYS A 110 19.91 12.11 27.68
C LYS A 110 20.09 13.51 28.25
N SER A 111 20.34 14.49 27.37
CA SER A 111 20.52 15.88 27.79
C SER A 111 19.19 16.54 28.19
N SER A 112 18.10 16.25 27.48
CA SER A 112 16.75 16.73 27.82
C SER A 112 16.24 16.11 29.12
N GLU A 113 16.46 14.82 29.33
CA GLU A 113 16.14 14.10 30.58
C GLU A 113 16.87 14.73 31.77
N ARG A 114 18.18 15.02 31.63
CA ARG A 114 18.96 15.71 32.67
C ARG A 114 18.47 17.12 32.99
N ARG A 115 17.91 17.82 31.99
CA ARG A 115 17.37 19.18 32.14
C ARG A 115 15.93 19.19 32.67
N GLY A 116 15.28 18.04 32.81
CA GLY A 116 13.89 17.94 33.27
C GLY A 116 12.84 18.40 32.25
N ASN A 117 13.18 18.46 30.96
CA ASN A 117 12.24 18.84 29.91
C ASN A 117 11.53 17.60 29.36
N GLU A 118 10.43 17.20 29.99
CA GLU A 118 9.71 15.95 29.64
C GLU A 118 9.15 15.99 28.22
N ASP A 119 8.44 17.04 27.83
CA ASP A 119 7.80 17.15 26.50
C ASP A 119 8.83 16.95 25.37
N ARG A 120 9.98 17.61 25.49
CA ARG A 120 11.07 17.51 24.52
C ARG A 120 11.71 16.11 24.54
N ALA A 121 11.84 15.50 25.70
CA ALA A 121 12.36 14.13 25.81
C ALA A 121 11.41 13.13 25.15
N GLU A 122 10.10 13.28 25.33
CA GLU A 122 9.08 12.45 24.69
C GLU A 122 9.11 12.58 23.15
N GLU A 123 9.20 13.81 22.63
CA GLU A 123 9.34 14.06 21.19
C GLU A 123 10.57 13.36 20.60
N ILE A 124 11.73 13.50 21.26
CA ILE A 124 12.97 12.86 20.84
C ILE A 124 12.85 11.33 20.92
N LYS A 125 12.21 10.80 21.96
CA LYS A 125 11.97 9.35 22.10
C LYS A 125 11.07 8.81 20.99
N MET A 126 10.04 9.55 20.61
CA MET A 126 9.12 9.19 19.53
C MET A 126 9.79 9.23 18.16
N THR A 127 10.60 10.25 17.88
CA THR A 127 11.38 10.31 16.63
C THR A 127 12.39 9.18 16.53
N LEU A 128 13.12 8.90 17.59
CA LEU A 128 14.08 7.80 17.68
C LEU A 128 13.40 6.44 17.47
N LYS A 129 12.21 6.23 18.05
CA LYS A 129 11.40 5.03 17.80
C LYS A 129 11.06 4.88 16.31
N LYS A 130 10.57 5.95 15.67
CA LYS A 130 10.24 5.95 14.22
C LYS A 130 11.46 5.60 13.37
N MET A 131 12.64 6.15 13.66
CA MET A 131 13.87 5.84 12.94
C MET A 131 14.26 4.37 13.10
N LYS A 132 14.27 3.85 14.33
CA LYS A 132 14.57 2.43 14.61
C LYS A 132 13.58 1.48 13.92
N ASP A 133 12.30 1.82 13.89
CA ASP A 133 11.30 1.00 13.25
C ASP A 133 11.46 1.01 11.72
N ARG A 134 11.78 2.17 11.12
CA ARG A 134 12.11 2.29 9.68
C ARG A 134 13.38 1.51 9.31
N ARG A 135 14.40 1.53 10.17
CA ARG A 135 15.63 0.75 9.97
C ARG A 135 15.32 -0.75 9.98
N LYS A 136 14.55 -1.23 10.95
CA LYS A 136 14.17 -2.65 11.01
C LYS A 136 13.34 -3.11 9.80
N THR A 137 12.42 -2.28 9.32
CA THR A 137 11.59 -2.63 8.16
C THR A 137 12.42 -2.69 6.87
N THR A 138 13.37 -1.77 6.69
CA THR A 138 14.30 -1.78 5.55
C THR A 138 15.24 -2.98 5.60
N GLU A 139 15.82 -3.30 6.75
CA GLU A 139 16.64 -4.51 6.95
C GLU A 139 15.85 -5.80 6.65
N GLU A 140 14.58 -5.87 7.07
CA GLU A 140 13.70 -7.01 6.76
C GLU A 140 13.39 -7.14 5.26
N GLN A 141 13.15 -6.02 4.57
CA GLN A 141 12.97 -6.01 3.12
C GLN A 141 14.24 -6.42 2.37
N LYS A 142 15.41 -5.95 2.82
CA LYS A 142 16.72 -6.31 2.26
C LYS A 142 16.96 -7.82 2.38
N ARG A 143 16.75 -8.40 3.57
CA ARG A 143 16.86 -9.86 3.79
C ARG A 143 15.92 -10.69 2.89
N GLN A 144 14.66 -10.27 2.78
CA GLN A 144 13.70 -10.96 1.92
C GLN A 144 14.08 -10.88 0.43
N ARG A 145 14.64 -9.74 0.00
CA ARG A 145 15.16 -9.56 -1.36
C ARG A 145 16.38 -10.45 -1.59
N GLU A 146 17.35 -10.46 -0.68
CA GLU A 146 18.54 -11.31 -0.77
C GLU A 146 18.17 -12.80 -0.88
N THR A 147 17.21 -13.26 -0.09
CA THR A 147 16.72 -14.64 -0.17
C THR A 147 16.13 -14.96 -1.55
N ARG A 148 15.43 -14.01 -2.19
CA ARG A 148 14.90 -14.20 -3.55
C ARG A 148 16.00 -14.14 -4.61
N ARG A 149 16.93 -13.20 -4.46
CA ARG A 149 18.07 -13.03 -5.34
C ARG A 149 18.93 -14.29 -5.36
N GLN A 150 19.20 -14.91 -4.21
CA GLN A 150 19.92 -16.18 -4.13
C GLN A 150 19.21 -17.29 -4.92
N LEU A 151 17.88 -17.38 -4.85
CA LEU A 151 17.12 -18.36 -5.63
C LEU A 151 17.14 -18.08 -7.13
N GLU A 152 17.13 -16.80 -7.52
CA GLU A 152 17.27 -16.38 -8.91
C GLU A 152 18.68 -16.75 -9.43
N GLU A 153 19.72 -16.47 -8.65
CA GLU A 153 21.11 -16.84 -8.95
C GLU A 153 21.28 -18.36 -9.07
N GLU A 154 20.77 -19.16 -8.12
CA GLU A 154 20.76 -20.63 -8.19
C GLU A 154 20.06 -21.16 -9.45
N ASN A 155 18.98 -20.50 -9.87
CA ASN A 155 18.25 -20.89 -11.08
C ASN A 155 19.00 -20.53 -12.35
N VAL A 156 19.67 -19.37 -12.38
CA VAL A 156 20.56 -18.99 -13.48
C VAL A 156 21.71 -20.00 -13.59
N GLU A 157 22.34 -20.39 -12.49
CA GLU A 157 23.40 -21.40 -12.47
C GLU A 157 22.93 -22.77 -12.98
N ARG A 158 21.73 -23.20 -12.61
CA ARG A 158 21.13 -24.43 -13.16
C ARG A 158 20.95 -24.36 -14.66
N MET A 159 20.38 -23.25 -15.15
CA MET A 159 20.17 -23.05 -16.57
C MET A 159 21.50 -23.04 -17.34
N LEU A 160 22.55 -22.43 -16.79
CA LEU A 160 23.90 -22.45 -17.38
C LEU A 160 24.47 -23.88 -17.45
N LYS A 161 24.16 -24.74 -16.49
CA LYS A 161 24.50 -26.17 -16.50
C LYS A 161 23.63 -27.00 -17.45
N GLY A 162 22.55 -26.42 -18.00
CA GLY A 162 21.56 -27.13 -18.82
C GLY A 162 20.43 -27.79 -18.03
N GLU A 163 20.37 -27.57 -16.72
CA GLU A 163 19.28 -28.03 -15.85
C GLU A 163 18.09 -27.07 -15.86
N LYS A 164 16.90 -27.59 -15.50
CA LYS A 164 15.67 -26.77 -15.42
C LYS A 164 15.65 -25.93 -14.14
N PRO A 165 15.18 -24.67 -14.19
CA PRO A 165 15.05 -23.83 -12.99
C PRO A 165 13.97 -24.37 -12.05
N ILE A 166 14.16 -24.15 -10.74
CA ILE A 166 13.23 -24.57 -9.69
C ILE A 166 12.56 -23.33 -9.07
N PHE A 167 11.24 -23.24 -9.26
CA PHE A 167 10.43 -22.18 -8.66
C PHE A 167 9.82 -22.64 -7.34
N LYS A 168 10.06 -21.87 -6.28
CA LYS A 168 9.50 -22.13 -4.95
C LYS A 168 8.18 -21.38 -4.77
N THR A 169 7.23 -22.01 -4.10
CA THR A 169 5.96 -21.38 -3.75
C THR A 169 6.17 -20.23 -2.74
N LYS A 170 5.18 -19.32 -2.62
CA LYS A 170 5.23 -18.23 -1.62
C LYS A 170 5.38 -18.75 -0.18
N ALA A 171 4.84 -19.93 0.13
CA ALA A 171 4.97 -20.53 1.46
C ALA A 171 6.40 -21.01 1.72
N GLN A 172 7.00 -21.70 0.75
CA GLN A 172 8.40 -22.15 0.81
C GLN A 172 9.36 -20.96 0.89
N LEU A 173 9.13 -19.90 0.13
CA LEU A 173 9.92 -18.66 0.22
C LEU A 173 9.90 -18.06 1.64
N ARG A 174 8.73 -18.07 2.30
CA ARG A 174 8.62 -17.60 3.69
C ARG A 174 9.34 -18.50 4.68
N GLN A 175 9.41 -19.81 4.42
CA GLN A 175 10.17 -20.75 5.25
C GLN A 175 11.67 -20.47 5.13
N LEU A 176 12.18 -20.27 3.91
CA LEU A 176 13.58 -19.92 3.68
C LEU A 176 13.96 -18.59 4.34
N ASP A 177 13.17 -17.53 4.17
CA ASP A 177 13.43 -16.24 4.85
C ASP A 177 13.40 -16.41 6.38
N ALA A 178 12.51 -17.27 6.90
CA ALA A 178 12.45 -17.58 8.32
C ALA A 178 13.66 -18.36 8.83
N GLU A 179 14.21 -19.29 8.03
CA GLU A 179 15.44 -20.02 8.32
C GLU A 179 16.64 -19.06 8.36
N VAL A 180 16.78 -18.19 7.35
CA VAL A 180 17.82 -17.15 7.33
C VAL A 180 17.70 -16.26 8.57
N LYS A 181 16.50 -15.78 8.90
CA LYS A 181 16.25 -14.98 10.10
C LYS A 181 16.58 -15.75 11.40
N PHE A 182 16.28 -17.04 11.45
CA PHE A 182 16.59 -17.89 12.60
C PHE A 182 18.10 -18.04 12.81
N THR A 183 18.85 -18.29 11.74
CA THR A 183 20.32 -18.37 11.81
C THR A 183 20.94 -17.05 12.24
N GLN A 184 20.46 -15.92 11.72
CA GLN A 184 20.89 -14.58 12.15
C GLN A 184 20.62 -14.36 13.64
N LEU A 185 19.41 -14.66 14.12
CA LEU A 185 19.06 -14.51 15.54
C LEU A 185 19.85 -15.45 16.46
N LYS A 186 20.23 -16.65 15.97
CA LYS A 186 21.09 -17.60 16.69
C LYS A 186 22.51 -17.04 16.82
N LYS A 187 23.07 -16.47 15.74
CA LYS A 187 24.38 -15.79 15.75
C LYS A 187 24.39 -14.58 16.70
N ASP A 188 23.31 -13.80 16.69
CA ASP A 188 23.14 -12.62 17.57
C ASP A 188 22.90 -12.95 19.05
N GLY A 189 22.64 -14.22 19.41
CA GLY A 189 22.21 -14.62 20.75
C GLY A 189 20.81 -14.15 21.15
N LYS A 190 20.03 -13.59 20.22
CA LYS A 190 18.68 -13.01 20.49
C LYS A 190 17.54 -14.00 20.25
N LEU A 191 17.86 -15.24 19.91
CA LEU A 191 16.88 -16.26 19.51
C LEU A 191 15.87 -16.59 20.61
N GLN A 192 16.33 -16.84 21.84
CA GLN A 192 15.45 -17.22 22.95
C GLN A 192 14.40 -16.14 23.23
N LYS A 193 14.83 -14.88 23.34
CA LYS A 193 13.95 -13.72 23.52
C LYS A 193 12.94 -13.56 22.36
N TYR A 194 13.37 -13.82 21.14
CA TYR A 194 12.48 -13.81 19.98
C TYR A 194 11.40 -14.90 20.07
N MET A 195 11.78 -16.12 20.44
CA MET A 195 10.86 -17.26 20.58
C MET A 195 9.87 -17.04 21.72
N GLU A 196 10.34 -16.57 22.88
CA GLU A 196 9.48 -16.22 24.01
C GLU A 196 8.44 -15.15 23.61
N ARG A 197 8.86 -14.08 22.94
CA ARG A 197 7.95 -13.05 22.43
C ARG A 197 6.95 -13.62 21.43
N LYS A 198 7.38 -14.54 20.56
CA LYS A 198 6.52 -15.20 19.58
C LYS A 198 5.48 -16.09 20.25
N LEU A 199 5.86 -16.87 21.27
CA LEU A 199 4.95 -17.69 22.07
C LEU A 199 3.94 -16.84 22.83
N LYS A 200 4.39 -15.78 23.52
CA LYS A 200 3.51 -14.82 24.22
C LYS A 200 2.50 -14.18 23.26
N ASN A 201 2.94 -13.76 22.08
CA ASN A 201 2.04 -13.21 21.07
C ASN A 201 1.05 -14.24 20.53
N LYS A 202 1.49 -15.49 20.30
CA LYS A 202 0.60 -16.58 19.86
C LYS A 202 -0.49 -16.85 20.91
N ALA A 203 -0.10 -17.02 22.17
CA ALA A 203 -1.03 -17.20 23.28
C ALA A 203 -2.02 -16.02 23.40
N ARG A 204 -1.56 -14.78 23.26
CA ARG A 204 -2.43 -13.59 23.27
C ARG A 204 -3.44 -13.59 22.12
N VAL A 205 -3.00 -13.96 20.91
CA VAL A 205 -3.88 -14.05 19.74
C VAL A 205 -4.90 -15.18 19.90
N GLU A 206 -4.48 -16.33 20.43
CA GLU A 206 -5.37 -17.47 20.71
C GLU A 206 -6.43 -17.09 21.75
N LYS A 207 -6.03 -16.43 22.85
CA LYS A 207 -6.96 -15.85 23.82
C LYS A 207 -7.96 -14.91 23.14
N PHE A 208 -7.47 -13.92 22.39
CA PHE A 208 -8.36 -12.97 21.70
C PHE A 208 -9.33 -13.63 20.72
N LYS A 209 -8.89 -14.67 20.00
CA LYS A 209 -9.76 -15.48 19.13
C LYS A 209 -10.81 -16.23 19.93
N ALA A 210 -10.40 -16.90 21.01
CA ALA A 210 -11.33 -17.59 21.89
C ALA A 210 -12.39 -16.63 22.46
N LYS A 211 -12.00 -15.43 22.91
CA LYS A 211 -12.97 -14.40 23.36
C LYS A 211 -14.00 -14.06 22.28
N LYS A 212 -13.56 -13.84 21.04
CA LYS A 212 -14.46 -13.56 19.91
C LYS A 212 -15.35 -14.74 19.55
N GLU A 213 -14.84 -15.96 19.67
CA GLU A 213 -15.62 -17.18 19.45
C GLU A 213 -16.69 -17.35 20.52
N ALA A 214 -16.37 -17.10 21.80
CA ALA A 214 -17.33 -17.10 22.90
C ALA A 214 -18.43 -16.04 22.68
N GLU A 215 -18.08 -14.80 22.34
CA GLU A 215 -19.03 -13.72 22.05
C GLU A 215 -19.94 -14.06 20.85
N ASN A 216 -19.39 -14.68 19.80
CA ASN A 216 -20.18 -15.17 18.66
C ASN A 216 -21.09 -16.36 19.03
N MET A 217 -20.71 -17.18 20.01
CA MET A 217 -21.56 -18.29 20.50
C MET A 217 -22.73 -17.77 21.34
N GLU A 218 -22.49 -16.73 22.14
CA GLU A 218 -23.51 -16.03 22.93
C GLU A 218 -24.53 -15.31 22.02
N GLN A 219 -24.06 -14.58 20.99
CA GLN A 219 -24.94 -13.92 20.00
C GLN A 219 -25.81 -14.89 19.18
N LYS A 220 -25.39 -16.16 19.06
CA LYS A 220 -26.15 -17.21 18.36
C LYS A 220 -27.10 -18.01 19.27
N GLY A 221 -27.25 -17.61 20.53
CA GLY A 221 -28.17 -18.25 21.48
C GLY A 221 -27.79 -19.70 21.82
N LYS A 222 -26.49 -20.04 21.81
CA LYS A 222 -26.04 -21.38 22.22
C LYS A 222 -26.33 -21.60 23.71
N PRO A 223 -26.57 -22.86 24.15
CA PRO A 223 -26.85 -23.15 25.55
C PRO A 223 -25.68 -22.70 26.45
N GLN A 224 -26.02 -22.01 27.54
CA GLN A 224 -25.06 -21.36 28.46
C GLN A 224 -23.93 -22.29 28.93
N ARG A 225 -24.26 -23.56 29.20
CA ARG A 225 -23.29 -24.60 29.62
C ARG A 225 -22.12 -24.76 28.64
N LEU A 226 -22.38 -24.67 27.33
CA LEU A 226 -21.35 -24.78 26.31
C LEU A 226 -20.42 -23.56 26.27
N VAL A 227 -20.94 -22.39 26.62
CA VAL A 227 -20.18 -21.13 26.73
C VAL A 227 -19.31 -21.17 27.99
N ASP A 228 -19.87 -21.67 29.11
CA ASP A 228 -19.16 -21.82 30.39
C ASP A 228 -18.02 -22.85 30.30
N ASP A 229 -18.27 -24.00 29.67
CA ASP A 229 -17.24 -25.03 29.42
C ASP A 229 -16.09 -24.52 28.53
N PHE A 230 -16.43 -23.71 27.51
CA PHE A 230 -15.45 -23.09 26.64
C PHE A 230 -14.62 -22.03 27.39
N ASN A 231 -15.26 -21.19 28.20
CA ASN A 231 -14.58 -20.17 29.00
C ASN A 231 -13.67 -20.79 30.08
N ALA A 232 -14.10 -21.86 30.74
CA ALA A 232 -13.27 -22.62 31.68
C ALA A 232 -12.02 -23.21 31.02
N LYS A 233 -12.14 -23.74 29.79
CA LYS A 233 -11.03 -24.32 29.03
C LYS A 233 -9.96 -23.29 28.61
N TYR A 234 -10.38 -22.07 28.28
CA TYR A 234 -9.46 -21.01 27.82
C TYR A 234 -9.08 -19.99 28.92
N GLY A 235 -9.51 -20.23 30.16
CA GLY A 235 -9.20 -19.37 31.30
C GLY A 235 -9.84 -17.98 31.21
N TYR A 236 -11.04 -17.89 30.63
CA TYR A 236 -11.90 -16.71 30.66
C TYR A 236 -12.84 -16.80 31.86
N VAL A 237 -12.27 -16.68 33.06
CA VAL A 237 -13.06 -16.44 34.28
C VAL A 237 -13.12 -14.93 34.46
N ASN A 238 -14.33 -14.38 34.59
CA ASN A 238 -14.53 -12.96 34.94
C ASN A 238 -13.97 -12.65 36.32
#